data_AF-N4XPN0-F1
#
_entry.id   AF-N4XPN0-F1
#
_cell.length_a   1.000
_cell.length_b   1.000
_cell.length_c   1.000
_cell.angle_alpha   90.00
_cell.angle_beta   90.00
_cell.angle_gamma   90.00
#
_symmetry.space_group_name_H-M   'P 1'
#
loop_
_entity.id
_entity.type
_entity.pdbx_description
1 polymer ?
#
loop_
_entity_poly.entity_id
_entity_poly.type
_entity_poly.pdbx_seq_one_letter_code
_entity_poly.pdbx_strand_id
1 'polypeptide(L)'
;MDLIEREYPTSDDKPPWYGMVFKQSVYSDAMLESLKRRYPQGANLRERKHMAAIEFLQQELEDMQASEAALIPKTNPTNLMSDVASHDRQHQKIGSLPYSPTAQLSTPNITNGYHGRRSPTNKVPLVQSPTVSSNMSGQEIVFSIANRPVVQRQRRKKMTASEKISYKQMRKIGACDSCKRQKAKVDSLIFL
;
A
#
# COMPACT_ATOMS: atom_id res chain seq x y z
N MET A 1 11.68 21.93 9.57
CA MET A 1 11.68 20.65 8.81
C MET A 1 11.32 19.58 9.82
N ASP A 2 10.02 19.41 10.08
CA ASP A 2 9.58 18.79 11.34
C ASP A 2 8.69 17.57 11.16
N LEU A 3 8.63 17.06 9.93
CA LEU A 3 7.77 15.93 9.61
C LEU A 3 8.52 14.59 9.74
N ILE A 4 9.78 14.55 9.34
CA ILE A 4 10.62 13.36 9.30
C ILE A 4 11.87 13.63 10.15
N GLU A 5 12.29 12.61 10.90
CA GLU A 5 13.56 12.56 11.61
C GLU A 5 14.30 11.28 11.22
N ARG A 6 15.61 11.28 11.43
CA ARG A 6 16.47 10.14 11.16
C ARG A 6 17.01 9.59 12.48
N GLU A 7 16.77 8.32 12.73
CA GLU A 7 17.22 7.63 13.95
C GLU A 7 18.72 7.32 13.95
N TYR A 8 19.29 7.09 12.75
CA TYR A 8 20.67 6.67 12.57
C TYR A 8 21.37 7.48 11.48
N PRO A 9 22.65 7.85 11.65
CA PRO A 9 23.43 8.48 10.59
C PRO A 9 23.42 7.66 9.29
N THR A 10 23.47 8.36 8.15
CA THR A 10 23.54 7.76 6.82
C THR A 10 24.84 6.95 6.67
N SER A 11 24.75 5.78 6.05
CA SER A 11 25.87 4.85 5.84
C SER A 11 25.75 4.24 4.45
N ASP A 12 26.88 4.06 3.76
CA ASP A 12 26.94 3.56 2.38
C ASP A 12 26.40 2.12 2.24
N ASP A 13 26.43 1.34 3.31
CA ASP A 13 25.97 -0.05 3.31
C ASP A 13 24.44 -0.18 3.35
N LYS A 14 23.73 0.91 3.70
CA LYS A 14 22.28 0.91 3.92
C LYS A 14 21.61 1.84 2.91
N PRO A 15 20.37 1.53 2.50
CA PRO A 15 19.67 2.41 1.58
C PRO A 15 19.45 3.80 2.22
N PRO A 16 19.42 4.88 1.42
CA PRO A 16 19.28 6.24 1.93
C PRO A 16 18.03 6.44 2.80
N TRP A 17 16.96 5.68 2.57
CA TRP A 17 15.72 5.77 3.37
C TRP A 17 15.77 5.03 4.72
N TYR A 18 16.88 4.36 5.06
CA TYR A 18 16.98 3.59 6.30
C TYR A 18 16.99 4.50 7.54
N GLY A 19 16.15 4.19 8.53
CA GLY A 19 16.05 4.96 9.78
C GLY A 19 15.31 6.30 9.64
N MET A 20 14.71 6.59 8.48
CA MET A 20 13.82 7.73 8.32
C MET A 20 12.44 7.41 8.89
N VAL A 21 12.00 8.18 9.89
CA VAL A 21 10.71 8.00 10.57
C VAL A 21 9.95 9.33 10.64
N PHE A 22 8.62 9.27 10.57
CA PHE A 22 7.81 10.47 10.76
C PHE A 22 7.71 10.77 12.26
N LYS A 23 7.98 12.03 12.67
CA LYS A 23 7.90 12.47 14.08
C LYS A 23 6.51 12.25 14.67
N GLN A 24 5.49 12.41 13.82
CA GLN A 24 4.10 12.19 14.21
C GLN A 24 3.70 10.76 13.89
N SER A 25 2.86 10.17 14.75
CA SER A 25 2.42 8.79 14.59
C SER A 25 1.79 8.58 13.21
N VAL A 26 2.18 7.45 12.59
CA VAL A 26 1.71 7.11 11.26
C VAL A 26 0.19 6.97 11.31
N TYR A 27 -0.50 7.72 10.44
CA TYR A 27 -1.96 7.83 10.33
C TYR A 27 -2.66 8.70 11.39
N SER A 28 -1.95 9.48 12.19
CA SER A 28 -2.61 10.55 12.96
C SER A 28 -3.22 11.60 12.04
N ASP A 29 -4.38 12.14 12.45
CA ASP A 29 -5.03 13.25 11.75
C ASP A 29 -4.11 14.49 11.72
N ALA A 30 -3.34 14.71 12.80
CA ALA A 30 -2.33 15.75 12.86
C ALA A 30 -1.28 15.63 11.74
N MET A 31 -0.82 14.41 11.43
CA MET A 31 0.17 14.18 10.38
C MET A 31 -0.45 14.38 9.00
N LEU A 32 -1.68 13.91 8.82
CA LEU A 32 -2.43 14.12 7.59
C LEU A 32 -2.65 15.62 7.31
N GLU A 33 -3.06 16.40 8.30
CA GLU A 33 -3.25 17.84 8.17
C GLU A 33 -1.92 18.57 7.88
N SER A 34 -0.86 18.20 8.59
CA SER A 34 0.47 18.77 8.38
C SER A 34 0.97 18.50 6.95
N LEU A 35 0.83 17.27 6.47
CA LEU A 35 1.17 16.91 5.09
C LEU A 35 0.28 17.60 4.07
N LYS A 36 -1.02 17.76 4.31
CA LYS A 36 -1.93 18.48 3.40
C LYS A 36 -1.57 19.96 3.30
N ARG A 37 -1.20 20.59 4.41
CA ARG A 37 -0.81 22.00 4.45
C ARG A 37 0.51 22.24 3.73
N ARG A 38 1.49 21.35 3.92
CA ARG A 38 2.83 21.45 3.32
C ARG A 38 2.84 21.05 1.84
N TYR A 39 2.08 20.00 1.50
CA TYR A 39 2.02 19.44 0.15
C TYR A 39 0.58 19.46 -0.40
N PRO A 40 0.04 20.65 -0.73
CA PRO A 40 -1.31 20.77 -1.30
C PRO A 40 -1.45 20.11 -2.67
N GLN A 41 -0.36 20.04 -3.45
CA GLN A 41 -0.28 19.48 -4.79
C GLN A 41 -0.44 17.95 -4.86
N GLY A 42 -0.10 17.23 -3.78
CA GLY A 42 -0.24 15.78 -3.78
C GLY A 42 -1.70 15.37 -3.81
N ALA A 43 -2.11 14.46 -4.71
CA ALA A 43 -3.51 14.05 -4.81
C ALA A 43 -3.95 13.25 -3.56
N ASN A 44 -3.11 12.33 -3.08
CA ASN A 44 -3.42 11.41 -1.99
C ASN A 44 -2.38 11.47 -0.85
N LEU A 45 -2.66 10.81 0.28
CA LEU A 45 -1.74 10.79 1.44
C LEU A 45 -0.42 10.11 1.09
N ARG A 46 -0.43 9.03 0.31
CA ARG A 46 0.78 8.29 -0.08
C ARG A 46 1.73 9.17 -0.86
N GLU A 47 1.21 9.93 -1.82
CA GLU A 47 1.98 10.89 -2.61
C GLU A 47 2.59 11.96 -1.71
N ARG A 48 1.80 12.58 -0.82
CA ARG A 48 2.32 13.58 0.12
C ARG A 48 3.43 13.05 1.03
N LYS A 49 3.33 11.79 1.47
CA LYS A 49 4.41 11.11 2.24
C LYS A 49 5.68 10.97 1.41
N HIS A 50 5.56 10.60 0.13
CA HIS A 50 6.71 10.52 -0.76
C HIS A 50 7.35 11.89 -1.02
N MET A 51 6.54 12.93 -1.22
CA MET A 51 7.04 14.30 -1.38
C MET A 51 7.82 14.76 -0.15
N ALA A 52 7.29 14.49 1.06
CA ALA A 52 7.98 14.79 2.30
C ALA A 52 9.33 14.06 2.42
N ALA A 53 9.37 12.77 2.04
CA ALA A 53 10.61 12.00 2.04
C ALA A 53 11.63 12.51 1.02
N ILE A 54 11.19 12.96 -0.16
CA ILE A 54 12.07 13.52 -1.19
C ILE A 54 12.66 14.86 -0.71
N GLU A 55 11.83 15.77 -0.21
CA GLU A 55 12.30 17.08 0.31
C GLU A 55 13.31 16.88 1.45
N PHE A 56 13.05 15.91 2.34
CA PHE A 56 13.99 15.56 3.40
C PHE A 56 15.36 15.10 2.86
N LEU A 57 15.36 14.17 1.89
CA LEU A 57 16.61 13.65 1.31
C LEU A 57 17.36 14.71 0.50
N GLN A 58 16.63 15.62 -0.17
CA GLN A 58 17.25 16.73 -0.89
C GLN A 58 17.97 17.68 0.07
N GLN A 59 17.35 18.04 1.19
CA GLN A 59 17.99 18.85 2.21
C GLN A 59 19.21 18.16 2.80
N GLU A 60 19.12 16.86 3.08
CA GLU A 60 20.25 16.09 3.62
C GLU A 60 21.45 16.09 2.66
N LEU A 61 21.21 16.01 1.35
CA LEU A 61 22.25 16.15 0.34
C LEU A 61 22.88 17.54 0.33
N GLU A 62 22.08 18.60 0.47
CA GLU A 62 22.58 19.98 0.58
C GLU A 62 23.45 20.16 1.83
N ASP A 63 23.02 19.59 2.97
CA ASP A 63 23.76 19.66 4.23
C ASP A 63 25.11 18.91 4.13
N MET A 64 25.12 17.74 3.47
CA MET A 64 26.36 17.01 3.18
C MET A 64 27.32 17.84 2.32
N GLN A 65 26.84 18.44 1.23
CA GLN A 65 27.67 19.29 0.36
C GLN A 65 28.19 20.54 1.07
N ALA A 66 27.36 21.17 1.91
CA ALA A 66 27.76 22.32 2.72
C ALA A 66 28.84 21.95 3.74
N SER A 67 28.72 20.78 4.38
CA SER A 67 29.71 20.27 5.33
C SER A 67 31.05 19.95 4.67
N GLU A 68 31.04 19.39 3.45
CA GLU A 68 32.24 19.12 2.67
C GLU A 68 32.92 20.42 2.23
N ALA A 69 32.14 21.39 1.73
CA ALA A 69 32.66 22.69 1.32
C ALA A 69 33.29 23.48 2.48
N ALA A 70 32.80 23.30 3.71
CA ALA A 70 33.37 23.93 4.91
C ALA A 70 34.73 23.32 5.34
N LEU A 71 35.01 22.08 4.94
CA LEU A 71 36.26 21.38 5.24
C LEU A 71 37.38 21.68 4.24
N ILE A 72 37.07 22.23 3.07
CA ILE A 72 38.06 22.69 2.10
C ILE A 72 38.63 24.03 2.61
N PRO A 73 39.92 24.12 2.99
CA PRO A 73 40.52 25.39 3.35
C PRO A 73 40.37 26.34 2.17
N LYS A 74 39.79 27.51 2.42
CA LYS A 74 39.65 28.60 1.48
C LYS A 74 41.04 29.12 1.09
N THR A 75 41.74 28.41 0.20
CA THR A 75 42.88 28.97 -0.52
C THR A 75 42.30 29.97 -1.50
N ASN A 76 42.42 31.26 -1.17
CA ASN A 76 42.04 32.36 -2.03
C ASN A 76 42.64 32.14 -3.43
N PRO A 77 41.84 32.06 -4.51
CA PRO A 77 42.39 32.26 -5.84
C PRO A 77 42.61 33.77 -6.01
N THR A 78 43.89 34.15 -5.97
CA THR A 78 44.35 35.43 -6.50
C THR A 78 43.78 35.60 -7.90
N ASN A 79 43.08 36.73 -8.11
CA ASN A 79 42.68 37.26 -9.41
C ASN A 79 43.75 37.02 -10.47
N LEU A 80 43.38 36.31 -11.54
CA LEU A 80 43.90 36.56 -12.88
C LEU A 80 42.73 36.37 -13.86
N MET A 81 42.29 37.50 -14.42
CA MET A 81 41.42 37.55 -15.59
C MET A 81 42.13 36.85 -16.77
N SER A 82 41.38 36.15 -17.62
CA SER A 82 41.64 36.20 -19.07
C SER A 82 40.44 35.75 -19.89
N ASP A 83 40.25 36.51 -20.96
CA ASP A 83 39.22 36.56 -21.98
C ASP A 83 38.69 35.27 -22.63
N VAL A 84 37.40 35.34 -22.97
CA VAL A 84 36.78 35.06 -24.28
C VAL A 84 37.56 34.17 -25.26
N ALA A 85 37.00 32.99 -25.56
CA ALA A 85 37.05 32.44 -26.92
C ALA A 85 35.86 31.48 -27.16
N SER A 86 34.89 32.00 -27.91
CA SER A 86 33.89 31.25 -28.67
C SER A 86 34.56 30.50 -29.82
N HIS A 87 34.20 29.24 -30.06
CA HIS A 87 34.28 28.42 -31.30
C HIS A 87 34.08 26.95 -30.86
N ASP A 88 33.45 26.02 -31.56
CA ASP A 88 32.67 25.97 -32.78
C ASP A 88 31.95 24.61 -32.73
N ARG A 89 30.78 24.52 -33.37
CA ARG A 89 30.07 23.25 -33.56
C ARG A 89 30.80 22.47 -34.64
N GLN A 90 31.12 21.20 -34.41
CA GLN A 90 31.07 20.22 -35.50
C GLN A 90 30.97 18.75 -35.04
N HIS A 91 29.88 18.16 -35.53
CA HIS A 91 29.59 16.75 -35.79
C HIS A 91 30.77 15.77 -35.79
N GLN A 92 30.59 14.63 -35.11
CA GLN A 92 30.81 13.31 -35.73
C GLN A 92 29.71 12.31 -35.32
N LYS A 93 29.01 11.81 -36.35
CA LYS A 93 28.22 10.56 -36.37
C LYS A 93 29.16 9.45 -36.86
N ILE A 94 29.05 8.24 -36.30
CA ILE A 94 29.15 6.89 -36.93
C ILE A 94 28.71 5.93 -35.80
N GLY A 95 27.53 5.25 -35.85
CA GLY A 95 27.33 3.88 -36.38
C GLY A 95 27.70 2.82 -35.31
N SER A 96 26.93 1.79 -34.93
CA SER A 96 25.74 1.13 -35.46
C SER A 96 25.19 0.11 -34.44
N LEU A 97 23.85 0.00 -34.35
CA LEU A 97 23.03 -1.25 -34.30
C LEU A 97 23.05 -2.18 -33.05
N PRO A 98 22.00 -3.05 -32.89
CA PRO A 98 21.18 -3.09 -31.67
C PRO A 98 21.26 -4.44 -30.95
N TYR A 99 20.82 -4.50 -29.70
CA TYR A 99 20.47 -5.78 -29.08
C TYR A 99 19.20 -5.64 -28.24
N SER A 100 18.14 -6.30 -28.70
CA SER A 100 16.96 -6.64 -27.90
C SER A 100 17.04 -8.12 -27.56
N PRO A 101 16.81 -8.50 -26.30
CA PRO A 101 16.26 -9.81 -25.99
C PRO A 101 14.83 -9.65 -25.48
N THR A 102 13.90 -10.12 -26.31
CA THR A 102 12.50 -10.37 -25.99
C THR A 102 12.42 -11.50 -24.96
N ALA A 103 11.83 -11.25 -23.79
CA ALA A 103 11.39 -12.31 -22.89
C ALA A 103 9.88 -12.12 -22.62
N GLN A 104 9.09 -12.94 -23.30
CA GLN A 104 7.64 -13.03 -23.11
C GLN A 104 7.37 -13.75 -21.79
N LEU A 105 6.70 -13.08 -20.86
CA LEU A 105 6.06 -13.71 -19.70
C LEU A 105 4.55 -13.51 -19.83
N SER A 106 3.93 -14.48 -20.51
CA SER A 106 2.49 -14.66 -20.59
C SER A 106 1.93 -14.94 -19.19
N THR A 107 1.07 -14.06 -18.68
CA THR A 107 0.27 -14.34 -17.48
C THR A 107 -1.14 -14.78 -17.92
N PRO A 108 -1.66 -15.91 -17.39
CA PRO A 108 -2.97 -16.41 -17.79
C PRO A 108 -4.09 -15.54 -17.23
N ASN A 109 -4.93 -15.08 -18.16
CA ASN A 109 -6.20 -14.40 -17.94
C ASN A 109 -7.20 -15.39 -17.31
N ILE A 110 -7.58 -15.19 -16.04
CA ILE A 110 -8.70 -15.92 -15.42
C ILE A 110 -9.97 -15.10 -15.61
N THR A 111 -10.61 -15.32 -16.76
CA THR A 111 -12.02 -15.01 -16.99
C THR A 111 -12.87 -16.14 -16.40
N ASN A 112 -13.37 -15.99 -15.18
CA ASN A 112 -14.45 -16.84 -14.68
C ASN A 112 -15.77 -16.06 -14.65
N GLY A 113 -16.47 -16.13 -15.78
CA GLY A 113 -17.89 -15.82 -15.89
C GLY A 113 -18.71 -16.83 -15.10
N TYR A 114 -19.47 -16.35 -14.12
CA TYR A 114 -20.49 -17.14 -13.45
C TYR A 114 -21.80 -17.04 -14.23
N HIS A 115 -22.01 -17.95 -15.17
CA HIS A 115 -23.36 -18.31 -15.61
C HIS A 115 -23.98 -19.24 -14.55
N GLY A 116 -25.24 -18.96 -14.24
CA GLY A 116 -25.95 -19.61 -13.15
C GLY A 116 -26.57 -20.96 -13.49
N ARG A 117 -27.31 -21.40 -12.46
CA ARG A 117 -28.53 -22.22 -12.46
C ARG A 117 -28.40 -23.73 -12.15
N ARG A 118 -29.19 -24.06 -11.11
CA ARG A 118 -29.98 -25.28 -10.82
C ARG A 118 -29.34 -26.35 -9.93
N SER A 119 -29.97 -26.51 -8.77
CA SER A 119 -29.96 -27.68 -7.87
C SER A 119 -30.41 -28.97 -8.59
N PRO A 120 -30.25 -30.15 -7.94
CA PRO A 120 -31.35 -30.65 -7.11
C PRO A 120 -30.95 -31.29 -5.77
N THR A 121 -31.84 -31.04 -4.81
CA THR A 121 -32.35 -31.87 -3.71
C THR A 121 -31.71 -33.26 -3.50
N ASN A 122 -31.17 -33.48 -2.30
CA ASN A 122 -31.22 -34.79 -1.65
C ASN A 122 -31.63 -34.62 -0.19
N LYS A 123 -32.57 -35.48 0.22
CA LYS A 123 -33.13 -35.56 1.57
C LYS A 123 -32.34 -36.62 2.37
N VAL A 124 -32.75 -36.83 3.63
CA VAL A 124 -32.43 -38.00 4.51
C VAL A 124 -31.13 -37.81 5.35
N PRO A 125 -31.00 -38.40 6.56
CA PRO A 125 -31.69 -38.10 7.81
C PRO A 125 -30.71 -37.86 9.00
N LEU A 126 -31.26 -37.37 10.11
CA LEU A 126 -30.62 -37.14 11.41
C LEU A 126 -30.13 -38.47 12.03
N VAL A 127 -28.82 -38.63 12.29
CA VAL A 127 -28.30 -39.74 13.11
C VAL A 127 -27.25 -39.20 14.10
N GLN A 128 -27.38 -39.71 15.33
CA GLN A 128 -26.86 -39.22 16.61
C GLN A 128 -25.34 -39.22 16.76
N SER A 129 -24.86 -38.31 17.62
CA SER A 129 -23.49 -38.19 18.10
C SER A 129 -23.12 -39.32 19.08
N PRO A 130 -21.89 -39.90 19.05
CA PRO A 130 -21.44 -40.78 20.10
C PRO A 130 -20.81 -40.01 21.27
N THR A 131 -21.22 -40.41 22.46
CA THR A 131 -20.74 -40.03 23.80
C THR A 131 -19.25 -40.31 23.97
N VAL A 132 -18.50 -39.32 24.45
CA VAL A 132 -17.06 -39.47 24.79
C VAL A 132 -16.94 -39.89 26.26
N SER A 133 -16.33 -41.04 26.51
CA SER A 133 -15.93 -41.48 27.86
C SER A 133 -14.44 -41.20 28.05
N SER A 134 -14.12 -40.35 29.01
CA SER A 134 -12.75 -40.00 29.43
C SER A 134 -12.13 -41.12 30.28
N ASN A 135 -10.91 -41.55 29.97
CA ASN A 135 -10.04 -42.26 30.91
C ASN A 135 -8.59 -41.81 30.70
N MET A 136 -7.91 -41.50 31.81
CA MET A 136 -6.54 -41.00 31.87
C MET A 136 -5.53 -42.16 31.88
N SER A 137 -4.55 -42.11 30.99
CA SER A 137 -3.23 -42.76 31.07
C SER A 137 -2.50 -42.45 29.76
N GLY A 138 -1.21 -42.11 29.81
CA GLY A 138 -0.43 -41.54 28.71
C GLY A 138 -0.69 -42.19 27.35
N GLN A 139 -1.26 -41.41 26.43
CA GLN A 139 -1.47 -41.81 25.04
C GLN A 139 -0.76 -40.82 24.13
N GLU A 140 0.12 -41.36 23.31
CA GLU A 140 0.77 -40.71 22.18
C GLU A 140 -0.30 -40.18 21.22
N ILE A 141 -0.25 -38.89 20.86
CA ILE A 141 -1.20 -38.30 19.92
C ILE A 141 -0.82 -38.74 18.51
N VAL A 142 -1.31 -39.90 18.10
CA VAL A 142 -1.21 -40.37 16.71
C VAL A 142 -2.29 -39.69 15.89
N PHE A 143 -1.91 -38.71 15.06
CA PHE A 143 -2.82 -38.09 14.09
C PHE A 143 -3.16 -39.09 12.98
N SER A 144 -4.15 -39.95 13.21
CA SER A 144 -4.64 -40.90 12.21
C SER A 144 -5.49 -40.17 11.15
N ILE A 145 -5.00 -40.13 9.91
CA ILE A 145 -5.69 -39.53 8.75
C ILE A 145 -6.72 -40.51 8.15
N ALA A 146 -6.78 -41.76 8.64
CA ALA A 146 -7.59 -42.83 8.05
C ALA A 146 -9.11 -42.66 8.28
N ASN A 147 -9.51 -42.00 9.36
CA ASN A 147 -10.90 -41.68 9.66
C ASN A 147 -11.10 -40.17 9.66
N ARG A 148 -11.14 -39.55 8.48
CA ARG A 148 -11.55 -38.14 8.37
C ARG A 148 -13.06 -38.07 8.63
N PRO A 149 -13.55 -37.46 9.73
CA PRO A 149 -14.89 -36.90 9.69
C PRO A 149 -14.90 -35.94 8.50
N VAL A 150 -15.83 -36.13 7.56
CA VAL A 150 -16.02 -35.20 6.45
C VAL A 150 -16.30 -33.85 7.09
N VAL A 151 -15.29 -32.97 7.10
CA VAL A 151 -15.41 -31.62 7.63
C VAL A 151 -16.49 -30.95 6.79
N GLN A 152 -17.70 -30.89 7.34
CA GLN A 152 -18.80 -30.22 6.66
C GLN A 152 -18.40 -28.76 6.54
N ARG A 153 -18.19 -28.32 5.30
CA ARG A 153 -17.86 -26.93 4.99
C ARG A 153 -18.93 -26.04 5.62
N GLN A 154 -18.56 -25.30 6.66
CA GLN A 154 -19.45 -24.37 7.32
C GLN A 154 -19.93 -23.35 6.28
N ARG A 155 -21.22 -23.41 5.94
CA ARG A 155 -21.81 -22.45 4.99
C ARG A 155 -22.10 -21.17 5.75
N ARG A 156 -21.76 -20.03 5.14
CA ARG A 156 -22.13 -18.72 5.67
C ARG A 156 -23.66 -18.62 5.73
N LYS A 157 -24.23 -18.32 6.90
CA LYS A 157 -25.66 -18.06 7.08
C LYS A 157 -26.07 -16.90 6.16
N LYS A 158 -27.17 -17.07 5.43
CA LYS A 158 -27.78 -15.97 4.67
C LYS A 158 -28.54 -15.07 5.63
N MET A 159 -28.42 -13.76 5.45
CA MET A 159 -29.14 -12.80 6.29
C MET A 159 -30.66 -13.00 6.14
N THR A 160 -31.35 -13.05 7.27
CA THR A 160 -32.82 -13.03 7.31
C THR A 160 -33.34 -11.68 6.83
N ALA A 161 -34.63 -11.59 6.49
CA ALA A 161 -35.22 -10.33 6.02
C ALA A 161 -35.12 -9.23 7.09
N SER A 162 -35.34 -9.57 8.37
CA SER A 162 -35.17 -8.66 9.50
C SER A 162 -33.71 -8.22 9.67
N GLU A 163 -32.76 -9.16 9.58
CA GLU A 163 -31.32 -8.85 9.64
C GLU A 163 -30.89 -7.90 8.50
N LYS A 164 -31.46 -8.05 7.29
CA LYS A 164 -31.18 -7.13 6.17
C LYS A 164 -31.70 -5.72 6.44
N ILE A 165 -32.88 -5.60 7.04
CA ILE A 165 -33.50 -4.31 7.37
C ILE A 165 -32.67 -3.61 8.45
N SER A 166 -32.35 -4.30 9.54
CA SER A 166 -31.55 -3.73 10.63
C SER A 166 -30.15 -3.33 10.15
N TYR A 167 -29.52 -4.17 9.33
CA TYR A 167 -28.24 -3.85 8.71
C TYR A 167 -28.30 -2.60 7.82
N LYS A 168 -29.36 -2.48 7.00
CA LYS A 168 -29.58 -1.29 6.15
C LYS A 168 -29.77 -0.03 7.00
N GLN A 169 -30.44 -0.14 8.15
CA GLN A 169 -30.63 0.99 9.07
C GLN A 169 -29.32 1.40 9.75
N MET A 170 -28.55 0.46 10.30
CA MET A 170 -27.26 0.75 10.92
C MET A 170 -26.27 1.40 9.93
N ARG A 171 -26.22 0.89 8.68
CA ARG A 171 -25.43 1.48 7.60
C ARG A 171 -25.82 2.92 7.27
N LYS A 172 -27.10 3.29 7.40
CA LYS A 172 -27.56 4.67 7.16
C LYS A 172 -27.10 5.61 8.29
N ILE A 173 -27.14 5.15 9.54
CA ILE A 173 -26.78 5.95 10.72
C ILE A 173 -25.28 6.30 10.69
N GLY A 174 -24.42 5.33 10.39
CA GLY A 174 -22.97 5.52 10.33
C GLY A 174 -22.43 6.14 9.03
N ALA A 175 -23.30 6.61 8.12
CA ALA A 175 -22.85 7.21 6.87
C ALA A 175 -22.34 8.64 7.10
N CYS A 176 -21.24 9.01 6.43
CA CYS A 176 -20.78 10.39 6.40
C CYS A 176 -21.72 11.28 5.57
N ASP A 177 -21.59 12.60 5.71
CA ASP A 177 -22.53 13.55 5.11
C ASP A 177 -22.50 13.56 3.57
N SER A 178 -21.33 13.33 2.96
CA SER A 178 -21.22 13.18 1.51
C SER A 178 -22.00 11.95 1.01
N CYS A 179 -21.86 10.80 1.67
CA CYS A 179 -22.60 9.58 1.35
C CYS A 179 -24.11 9.75 1.58
N LYS A 180 -24.54 10.47 2.62
CA LYS A 180 -25.95 10.79 2.86
C LYS A 180 -26.55 11.62 1.72
N ARG A 181 -25.86 12.69 1.31
CA ARG A 181 -26.32 13.60 0.24
C ARG A 181 -26.37 12.91 -1.12
N GLN A 182 -25.35 12.13 -1.47
CA GLN A 182 -25.31 11.39 -2.73
C GLN A 182 -26.46 10.37 -2.82
N LYS A 183 -26.72 9.64 -1.73
CA LYS A 183 -27.83 8.69 -1.69
C LYS A 183 -29.19 9.38 -1.79
N ALA A 184 -29.40 10.49 -1.07
CA ALA A 184 -30.65 11.24 -1.15
C ALA A 184 -30.93 11.75 -2.58
N LYS A 185 -29.90 12.21 -3.29
CA LYS A 185 -30.00 12.65 -4.69
C LYS A 185 -30.39 11.50 -5.64
N VAL A 186 -29.82 10.32 -5.45
CA VAL A 186 -30.16 9.15 -6.26
C VAL A 186 -31.57 8.64 -5.93
N ASP A 187 -31.91 8.56 -4.65
CA ASP A 187 -33.26 8.16 -4.23
C ASP A 187 -34.31 9.14 -4.77
N SER A 188 -34.06 10.46 -4.79
CA SER A 188 -34.99 11.44 -5.37
C SER A 188 -35.18 11.35 -6.89
N LEU A 189 -34.19 10.83 -7.62
CA LEU A 189 -34.25 10.66 -9.08
C LEU A 189 -34.95 9.37 -9.51
N ILE A 190 -35.16 8.42 -8.60
CA ILE A 190 -35.81 7.14 -8.88
C ILE A 190 -37.34 7.23 -8.69
N PHE A 191 -37.84 8.31 -8.09
CA PHE A 191 -39.27 8.55 -7.85
C PHE A 191 -39.91 9.60 -8.80
N LEU A 192 -39.23 9.95 -9.90
CA LEU A 192 -39.76 10.72 -11.04
C LEU A 192 -39.81 9.82 -12.28
#